data_AF-A0AA46L5Y5-F1
#
_entry.id   AF-A0AA46L5Y5-F1
#
_cell.length_a   1.000
_cell.length_b   1.000
_cell.length_c   1.000
_cell.angle_alpha   90.00
_cell.angle_beta   90.00
_cell.angle_gamma   90.00
#
_symmetry.space_group_name_H-M   'P 1'
#
loop_
_entity.id
_entity.type
_entity.pdbx_description
1 polymer ?
#
loop_
_entity_poly.entity_id
_entity_poly.type
_entity_poly.pdbx_seq_one_letter_code
_entity_poly.pdbx_strand_id
1 'polypeptide(L)'
;MHMIAVLLAGFPNFLLYFSVSIIFVLAFKFIYVKLTPYDEWRLIKEKQNTAAAAAVALSGAFLGYCIAISGAAKNSVNIVDFMVWGVVAMLAQIIAFAIVRFILLPRVTERIEKDELPAGIVLAAVSISVGMLNAACMTY
;
A
#
# COMPACT_ATOMS: atom_id res chain seq x y z
N MET A 1 -23.65 9.96 -29.55
CA MET A 1 -23.02 11.20 -29.05
C MET A 1 -23.14 11.36 -27.53
N HIS A 2 -24.29 11.06 -26.91
CA HIS A 2 -24.48 11.19 -25.44
C HIS A 2 -23.45 10.42 -24.58
N MET A 3 -23.06 9.20 -24.97
CA MET A 3 -22.08 8.39 -24.22
C MET A 3 -20.67 9.01 -24.22
N ILE A 4 -20.27 9.66 -25.31
CA ILE A 4 -18.95 10.32 -25.41
C ILE A 4 -18.92 11.59 -24.54
N ALA A 5 -20.03 12.34 -24.47
CA ALA A 5 -20.14 13.51 -23.62
C ALA A 5 -20.02 13.16 -22.12
N VAL A 6 -20.64 12.05 -21.68
CA VAL A 6 -20.53 11.57 -20.30
C VAL A 6 -19.10 11.12 -19.98
N LEU A 7 -18.43 10.42 -20.90
CA LEU A 7 -17.03 10.02 -20.74
C LEU A 7 -16.11 11.25 -20.60
N LEU A 8 -16.27 12.25 -21.47
CA LEU A 8 -15.49 13.48 -21.46
C LEU A 8 -15.73 14.31 -20.19
N ALA A 9 -16.94 14.28 -19.64
CA ALA A 9 -17.25 14.95 -18.37
C ALA A 9 -16.61 14.24 -17.16
N GLY A 10 -16.52 12.91 -17.17
CA GLY A 10 -15.89 12.12 -16.10
C GLY A 10 -14.36 12.05 -16.17
N PHE A 11 -13.79 12.27 -17.35
CA PHE A 11 -12.36 12.11 -17.61
C PHE A 11 -11.45 13.02 -16.75
N PRO A 12 -11.75 14.32 -16.54
CA PRO A 12 -10.95 15.17 -15.66
C PRO A 12 -10.90 14.66 -14.22
N ASN A 13 -12.04 14.21 -13.67
CA ASN A 13 -12.10 13.65 -12.32
C ASN A 13 -11.31 12.34 -12.23
N PHE A 14 -11.45 11.44 -13.22
CA PHE A 14 -10.61 10.25 -13.30
C PHE A 14 -9.13 10.61 -13.24
N LEU A 15 -8.68 11.54 -14.09
CA LEU A 15 -7.28 11.91 -14.19
C LEU A 15 -6.76 12.50 -12.87
N LEU A 16 -7.58 13.32 -12.21
CA LEU A 16 -7.26 13.95 -10.93
C LEU A 16 -7.13 12.92 -9.81
N TYR A 17 -8.12 12.05 -9.61
CA TYR A 17 -8.05 11.02 -8.56
C TYR A 17 -6.96 9.99 -8.84
N PHE A 18 -6.76 9.60 -10.09
CA PHE A 18 -5.71 8.67 -10.49
C PHE A 18 -4.31 9.25 -10.26
N SER A 19 -4.09 10.51 -10.63
CA SER A 19 -2.80 11.19 -10.41
C SER A 19 -2.47 11.33 -8.93
N VAL A 20 -3.46 11.72 -8.11
CA VAL A 20 -3.27 11.80 -6.65
C VAL A 20 -3.05 10.41 -6.04
N SER A 21 -3.72 9.37 -6.54
CA SER A 21 -3.48 7.98 -6.12
C SER A 21 -2.04 7.56 -6.39
N ILE A 22 -1.49 7.87 -7.57
CA ILE A 22 -0.08 7.59 -7.90
C ILE A 22 0.85 8.34 -6.95
N ILE A 23 0.59 9.62 -6.68
CA ILE A 23 1.39 10.41 -5.73
C ILE A 23 1.37 9.75 -4.34
N PHE A 24 0.22 9.31 -3.86
CA PHE A 24 0.11 8.61 -2.58
C PHE A 24 0.87 7.29 -2.58
N VAL A 25 0.75 6.47 -3.62
CA VAL A 25 1.47 5.19 -3.70
C VAL A 25 2.98 5.40 -3.70
N LEU A 26 3.47 6.42 -4.42
CA LEU A 26 4.88 6.81 -4.40
C LEU A 26 5.28 7.34 -3.01
N ALA A 27 4.48 8.20 -2.39
CA ALA A 27 4.74 8.70 -1.04
C ALA A 27 4.78 7.56 -0.01
N PHE A 28 3.84 6.62 -0.09
CA PHE A 28 3.79 5.41 0.74
C PHE A 28 5.07 4.61 0.58
N LYS A 29 5.54 4.37 -0.65
CA LYS A 29 6.84 3.72 -0.88
C LYS A 29 7.95 4.39 -0.07
N PHE A 30 8.12 5.70 -0.22
CA PHE A 30 9.20 6.44 0.43
C PHE A 30 9.11 6.39 1.95
N ILE A 31 7.89 6.52 2.48
CA ILE A 31 7.64 6.49 3.93
C ILE A 31 7.83 5.07 4.48
N TYR A 32 7.29 4.07 3.80
CA TYR A 32 7.37 2.67 4.18
C TYR A 32 8.81 2.18 4.22
N VAL A 33 9.59 2.44 3.16
CA VAL A 33 11.03 2.06 3.10
C VAL A 33 11.87 2.78 4.16
N LYS A 34 11.48 4.00 4.57
CA LYS A 34 12.17 4.74 5.65
C LYS A 34 11.80 4.24 7.04
N LEU A 35 10.60 3.69 7.21
CA LEU A 35 10.12 3.12 8.48
C LEU A 35 10.56 1.68 8.67
N THR A 36 10.75 0.93 7.58
CA THR A 36 11.36 -0.40 7.65
C THR A 36 12.85 -0.26 7.99
N PRO A 37 13.38 -1.03 8.96
CA PRO A 37 14.76 -0.86 9.43
C PRO A 37 15.85 -1.24 8.42
N TYR A 38 15.45 -1.73 7.25
CA TYR A 38 16.31 -2.24 6.20
C TYR A 38 15.75 -1.80 4.86
N ASP A 39 16.65 -1.44 3.95
CA ASP A 39 16.26 -0.93 2.63
C ASP A 39 15.87 -2.11 1.73
N GLU A 40 14.59 -2.49 1.79
CA GLU A 40 13.98 -3.55 0.96
C GLU A 40 14.26 -3.32 -0.52
N TRP A 41 14.22 -2.06 -0.96
CA TRP A 41 14.48 -1.70 -2.35
C TRP A 41 15.95 -1.91 -2.72
N ARG A 42 16.87 -1.62 -1.80
CA ARG A 42 18.28 -1.94 -1.94
C ARG A 42 18.52 -3.45 -1.98
N LEU A 43 17.89 -4.23 -1.09
CA LEU A 43 17.98 -5.70 -1.12
C LEU A 43 17.52 -6.26 -2.45
N ILE A 44 16.38 -5.80 -2.98
CA ILE A 44 15.84 -6.24 -4.27
C ILE A 44 16.81 -5.90 -5.42
N LYS A 45 17.44 -4.72 -5.37
CA LYS A 45 18.39 -4.28 -6.41
C LYS A 45 19.74 -4.99 -6.33
N GLU A 46 20.29 -5.16 -5.14
CA GLU A 46 21.66 -5.66 -4.92
C GLU A 46 21.72 -7.18 -4.83
N LYS A 47 20.68 -7.81 -4.28
CA LYS A 47 20.67 -9.23 -3.94
C LYS A 47 19.71 -10.07 -4.79
N GLN A 48 19.37 -9.62 -6.01
CA GLN A 48 18.55 -10.30 -7.04
C GLN A 48 17.89 -11.63 -6.61
N ASN A 49 18.62 -12.75 -6.66
CA ASN A 49 18.12 -14.11 -6.41
C ASN A 49 17.86 -14.46 -4.92
N THR A 50 18.34 -13.64 -3.99
CA THR A 50 18.22 -13.79 -2.53
C THR A 50 17.45 -12.63 -1.89
N ALA A 51 16.47 -12.10 -2.62
CA ALA A 51 15.59 -11.01 -2.18
C ALA A 51 14.10 -11.33 -2.40
N ALA A 52 13.76 -12.62 -2.52
CA ALA A 52 12.39 -13.07 -2.73
C ALA A 52 11.49 -12.67 -1.55
N ALA A 53 11.96 -12.84 -0.31
CA ALA A 53 11.21 -12.46 0.88
C ALA A 53 10.92 -10.95 0.91
N ALA A 54 11.91 -10.12 0.58
CA ALA A 54 11.79 -8.67 0.53
C ALA A 54 10.86 -8.22 -0.60
N ALA A 55 10.93 -8.86 -1.77
CA ALA A 55 10.05 -8.58 -2.89
C ALA A 55 8.59 -8.91 -2.57
N VAL A 56 8.32 -10.07 -1.96
CA VAL A 56 6.96 -10.46 -1.54
C VAL A 56 6.42 -9.52 -0.48
N ALA A 57 7.20 -9.24 0.57
CA ALA A 57 6.86 -8.29 1.63
C ALA A 57 6.45 -6.91 1.07
N LEU A 58 7.35 -6.31 0.27
CA LEU A 58 7.14 -4.98 -0.29
C LEU A 58 5.95 -4.97 -1.25
N SER A 59 5.86 -5.94 -2.16
CA SER A 59 4.74 -6.03 -3.11
C SER A 59 3.39 -6.19 -2.40
N GLY A 60 3.31 -7.00 -1.34
CA GLY A 60 2.10 -7.13 -0.54
C GLY A 60 1.69 -5.84 0.18
N ALA A 61 2.66 -5.10 0.73
CA ALA A 61 2.41 -3.78 1.33
C ALA A 61 1.85 -2.78 0.30
N PHE A 62 2.45 -2.75 -0.90
CA PHE A 62 1.96 -1.93 -2.02
C PHE A 62 0.55 -2.30 -2.45
N LEU A 63 0.30 -3.59 -2.69
CA LEU A 63 -1.01 -4.07 -3.10
C LEU A 63 -2.06 -3.77 -2.05
N GLY A 64 -1.75 -3.99 -0.77
CA GLY A 64 -2.62 -3.64 0.35
C GLY A 64 -2.96 -2.15 0.38
N TYR A 65 -1.97 -1.27 0.19
CA TYR A 65 -2.23 0.17 0.17
C TYR A 65 -3.07 0.61 -1.04
N CYS A 66 -2.81 0.04 -2.23
CA CYS A 66 -3.62 0.28 -3.42
C CYS A 66 -5.09 -0.14 -3.23
N ILE A 67 -5.34 -1.24 -2.52
CA ILE A 67 -6.70 -1.68 -2.18
C ILE A 67 -7.38 -0.63 -1.29
N ALA A 68 -6.70 -0.14 -0.25
CA ALA A 68 -7.24 0.89 0.64
C ALA A 68 -7.53 2.20 -0.10
N ILE A 69 -6.60 2.67 -0.94
CA ILE A 69 -6.82 3.86 -1.78
C ILE A 69 -7.99 3.69 -2.75
N SER A 70 -8.16 2.49 -3.31
CA SER A 70 -9.32 2.20 -4.17
C SER A 70 -10.63 2.36 -3.41
N GLY A 71 -10.69 1.91 -2.15
CA GLY A 71 -11.82 2.15 -1.25
C GLY A 71 -12.07 3.64 -0.98
N ALA A 72 -11.01 4.38 -0.65
CA ALA A 72 -11.08 5.82 -0.46
C ALA A 72 -11.62 6.53 -1.71
N ALA A 73 -11.05 6.26 -2.89
CA ALA A 73 -11.45 6.90 -4.15
C ALA A 73 -12.92 6.62 -4.51
N LYS A 74 -13.43 5.44 -4.19
CA LYS A 74 -14.82 5.04 -4.46
C LYS A 74 -15.83 5.76 -3.57
N ASN A 75 -15.49 5.99 -2.32
CA ASN A 75 -16.44 6.49 -1.32
C ASN A 75 -16.26 7.99 -1.01
N SER A 76 -15.18 8.62 -1.48
CA SER A 76 -14.91 10.02 -1.14
C SER A 76 -15.88 10.98 -1.83
N VAL A 77 -16.38 11.95 -1.07
CA VAL A 77 -17.32 12.97 -1.55
C VAL A 77 -16.63 14.00 -2.45
N ASN A 78 -15.35 14.28 -2.19
CA ASN A 78 -14.53 15.21 -2.95
C ASN A 78 -13.04 14.86 -2.84
N ILE A 79 -12.18 15.62 -3.51
CA ILE A 79 -10.74 15.34 -3.53
C ILE A 79 -10.05 15.51 -2.16
N VAL A 80 -10.53 16.45 -1.33
CA VAL A 80 -9.95 16.69 0.00
C VAL A 80 -10.26 15.51 0.91
N ASP A 81 -11.50 15.03 0.87
CA ASP A 81 -11.94 13.83 1.58
C ASP A 81 -11.12 12.60 1.16
N PHE A 82 -10.89 12.43 -0.15
CA PHE A 82 -10.00 11.39 -0.67
C PHE A 82 -8.57 11.49 -0.13
N MET A 83 -8.01 12.70 -0.08
CA MET A 83 -6.67 12.90 0.44
C MET A 83 -6.58 12.56 1.94
N VAL A 84 -7.59 12.91 2.74
CA VAL A 84 -7.65 12.56 4.16
C VAL A 84 -7.68 11.03 4.32
N TRP A 85 -8.56 10.33 3.61
CA TRP A 85 -8.62 8.87 3.66
C TRP A 85 -7.36 8.20 3.11
N GLY A 86 -6.71 8.78 2.11
CA GLY A 86 -5.41 8.32 1.61
C GLY A 86 -4.32 8.33 2.69
N VAL A 87 -4.31 9.35 3.54
CA VAL A 87 -3.39 9.45 4.70
C VAL A 87 -3.78 8.45 5.78
N VAL A 88 -5.07 8.36 6.14
CA VAL A 88 -5.57 7.37 7.12
C VAL A 88 -5.21 5.95 6.69
N ALA A 89 -5.35 5.64 5.40
CA ALA A 89 -4.95 4.37 4.85
C ALA A 89 -3.45 4.09 4.97
N MET A 90 -2.64 5.12 4.83
CA MET A 90 -1.20 5.01 4.97
C MET A 90 -0.82 4.65 6.41
N LEU A 91 -1.46 5.33 7.37
CA LEU A 91 -1.28 5.06 8.79
C LEU A 91 -1.72 3.63 9.14
N ALA A 92 -2.86 3.16 8.62
CA ALA A 92 -3.33 1.80 8.82
C ALA A 92 -2.31 0.75 8.32
N GLN A 93 -1.66 0.99 7.18
CA GLN A 93 -0.60 0.10 6.68
C GLN A 93 0.65 0.11 7.56
N ILE A 94 1.05 1.27 8.07
CA ILE A 94 2.18 1.38 9.01
C ILE A 94 1.86 0.62 10.31
N ILE A 95 0.63 0.73 10.80
CA ILE A 95 0.15 -0.02 11.97
C ILE A 95 0.16 -1.52 11.68
N ALA A 96 -0.28 -1.95 10.48
CA ALA A 96 -0.23 -3.36 10.08
C ALA A 96 1.19 -3.92 10.11
N PHE A 97 2.15 -3.19 9.54
CA PHE A 97 3.57 -3.54 9.62
C PHE A 97 4.05 -3.63 11.07
N ALA A 98 3.69 -2.66 11.92
CA ALA A 98 4.05 -2.66 13.33
C ALA A 98 3.47 -3.87 14.08
N ILE A 99 2.21 -4.24 13.82
CA ILE A 99 1.56 -5.44 14.39
C ILE A 99 2.34 -6.70 13.99
N VAL A 100 2.70 -6.84 12.71
CA VAL A 100 3.50 -8.00 12.28
C VAL A 100 4.85 -8.01 12.99
N ARG A 101 5.54 -6.87 13.02
CA ARG A 101 6.87 -6.74 13.59
C ARG A 101 6.92 -6.98 15.10
N PHE A 102 5.92 -6.55 15.85
CA PHE A 102 5.95 -6.60 17.33
C PHE A 102 5.12 -7.74 17.93
N ILE A 103 4.04 -8.17 17.26
CA ILE A 103 3.08 -9.12 17.84
C ILE A 103 3.15 -10.47 17.11
N LEU A 104 2.96 -10.49 15.79
CA LEU A 104 2.79 -11.76 15.07
C LEU A 104 4.11 -12.47 14.80
N LEU A 105 5.13 -11.71 14.41
CA LEU A 105 6.39 -12.26 13.92
C LEU A 105 7.56 -11.35 14.32
N PRO A 106 7.95 -11.38 15.62
CA PRO A 106 9.11 -10.64 16.10
C PRO A 106 10.35 -10.91 15.24
N ARG A 107 11.15 -9.87 14.98
CA ARG A 107 12.33 -9.91 14.10
C ARG A 107 12.02 -10.23 12.63
N VAL A 108 10.78 -9.98 12.16
CA VAL A 108 10.40 -10.10 10.73
C VAL A 108 11.43 -9.44 9.80
N THR A 109 11.95 -8.27 10.19
CA THR A 109 13.02 -7.55 9.48
C THR A 109 14.27 -8.41 9.26
N GLU A 110 14.84 -8.97 10.33
CA GLU A 110 16.05 -9.81 10.22
C GLU A 110 15.78 -11.07 9.38
N ARG A 111 14.57 -11.63 9.49
CA ARG A 111 14.16 -12.81 8.73
C ARG A 111 14.06 -12.49 7.24
N ILE A 112 13.53 -11.32 6.87
CA ILE A 112 13.48 -10.88 5.48
C ILE A 112 14.89 -10.56 4.94
N GLU A 113 15.78 -9.98 5.74
CA GLU A 113 17.18 -9.78 5.34
C GLU A 113 17.94 -11.09 5.06
N LYS A 114 17.55 -12.17 5.76
CA LYS A 114 18.03 -13.54 5.54
C LYS A 114 17.30 -14.29 4.41
N ASP A 115 16.45 -13.60 3.68
CA ASP A 115 15.62 -14.13 2.60
C ASP A 115 14.67 -15.27 3.03
N GLU A 116 14.16 -15.21 4.26
CA GLU A 116 13.15 -16.15 4.71
C GLU A 116 11.78 -15.83 4.09
N LEU A 117 11.49 -16.46 2.95
CA LEU A 117 10.25 -16.27 2.20
C LEU A 117 8.96 -16.34 3.04
N PRO A 118 8.80 -17.25 4.02
CA PRO A 118 7.60 -17.28 4.86
C PRO A 118 7.35 -15.97 5.62
N ALA A 119 8.40 -15.27 6.07
CA ALA A 119 8.26 -13.99 6.75
C ALA A 119 7.72 -12.92 5.79
N GLY A 120 8.20 -12.91 4.54
CA GLY A 120 7.69 -12.03 3.49
C GLY A 120 6.24 -12.31 3.13
N ILE A 121 5.84 -13.58 3.03
CA ILE A 121 4.44 -13.99 2.75
C ILE A 121 3.50 -13.52 3.86
N VAL A 122 3.87 -13.71 5.13
CA VAL A 122 3.04 -13.27 6.27
C VAL A 122 2.87 -11.75 6.25
N LEU A 123 3.94 -11.00 6.03
CA LEU A 123 3.85 -9.55 5.96
C LEU A 123 2.97 -9.08 4.81
N ALA A 124 3.12 -9.70 3.64
CA ALA A 124 2.30 -9.42 2.47
C ALA A 124 0.81 -9.72 2.72
N ALA A 125 0.50 -10.89 3.28
CA ALA A 125 -0.86 -11.31 3.58
C ALA A 125 -1.55 -10.34 4.55
N VAL A 126 -0.89 -9.99 5.66
CA VAL A 126 -1.44 -9.05 6.64
C VAL A 126 -1.67 -7.68 6.02
N SER A 127 -0.72 -7.17 5.23
CA SER A 127 -0.86 -5.87 4.58
C SER A 127 -2.03 -5.84 3.59
N ILE A 128 -2.22 -6.90 2.80
CA ILE A 128 -3.35 -7.05 1.88
C ILE A 128 -4.66 -7.12 2.66
N SER A 129 -4.74 -7.95 3.71
CA SER A 129 -5.93 -8.09 4.54
C SER A 129 -6.32 -6.76 5.20
N VAL A 130 -5.37 -6.03 5.78
CA VAL A 130 -5.64 -4.71 6.36
C VAL A 130 -6.07 -3.72 5.28
N GLY A 131 -5.45 -3.76 4.10
CA GLY A 131 -5.87 -2.95 2.96
C GLY A 131 -7.34 -3.17 2.58
N MET A 132 -7.75 -4.44 2.50
CA MET A 132 -9.14 -4.82 2.20
C MET A 132 -10.11 -4.36 3.30
N LEU A 133 -9.79 -4.61 4.56
CA LEU A 133 -10.63 -4.19 5.69
C LEU A 133 -10.77 -2.66 5.72
N ASN A 134 -9.66 -1.96 5.52
CA ASN A 134 -9.65 -0.51 5.50
C ASN A 134 -10.51 0.05 4.36
N ALA A 135 -10.39 -0.52 3.15
CA ALA A 135 -11.25 -0.15 2.02
C ALA A 135 -12.74 -0.40 2.32
N ALA A 136 -13.08 -1.48 3.03
CA ALA A 136 -14.44 -1.83 3.40
C ALA A 136 -15.02 -0.94 4.51
N CYS A 137 -14.18 -0.37 5.38
CA CYS A 137 -14.61 0.53 6.45
C CYS A 137 -14.74 2.00 6.01
N MET A 138 -14.18 2.36 4.85
CA MET A 138 -14.31 3.70 4.26
C MET A 138 -15.63 3.82 3.50
N THR A 139 -16.75 3.86 4.21
CA THR A 139 -18.09 3.94 3.62
C THR A 139 -18.82 5.20 4.08
N TYR A 140 -19.61 5.79 3.17
CA TYR A 140 -20.56 6.86 3.43
C TYR A 140 -21.97 6.45 3.00
#